data_AF-F4XRE4-F1
#
_entry.id   AF-F4XRE4-F1
#
_cell.length_a   1.000
_cell.length_b   1.000
_cell.length_c   1.000
_cell.angle_alpha   90.00
_cell.angle_beta   90.00
_cell.angle_gamma   90.00
#
_symmetry.space_group_name_H-M   'P 1'
#
loop_
_entity.id
_entity.type
_entity.pdbx_description
1 polymer ?
#
loop_
_entity_poly.entity_id
_entity_poly.type
_entity_poly.pdbx_seq_one_letter_code
_entity_poly.pdbx_strand_id
1 'polypeptide(L)'
;TWDFVELTNGKQLYEEGRIMRHCVGTYAGRCASGTSAIFSLKKNGNRVITIEISPKFRILVQCLGKGNRRPSEEESKVTKQWLSSVCSKDL
;
A
#
# COMPACT_ATOMS: atom_id res chain seq x y z
N THR A 1 13.08 7.44 9.34
CA THR A 1 11.83 6.95 9.97
C THR A 1 10.93 6.34 8.92
N TRP A 2 10.15 5.33 9.31
CA TRP A 2 9.22 4.61 8.44
C TRP A 2 7.79 4.86 8.91
N ASP A 3 6.90 5.15 7.97
CA ASP A 3 5.48 5.42 8.27
C ASP A 3 4.58 4.65 7.30
N PHE A 4 3.51 4.06 7.82
CA PHE A 4 2.44 3.45 7.03
C PHE A 4 1.20 4.32 7.15
N VAL A 5 0.68 4.80 6.02
CA VAL A 5 -0.49 5.69 6.00
C VAL A 5 -1.56 5.10 5.10
N GLU A 6 -2.73 4.83 5.66
CA GLU A 6 -3.89 4.41 4.88
C GLU A 6 -4.41 5.57 4.01
N LEU A 7 -4.77 5.27 2.77
CA LEU A 7 -5.35 6.20 1.82
C LEU A 7 -6.87 6.04 1.81
N THR A 8 -7.57 6.84 2.61
CA THR A 8 -8.99 6.65 2.93
C THR A 8 -9.94 7.47 2.06
N ASN A 9 -9.42 8.23 1.09
CA ASN A 9 -10.25 9.01 0.16
C ASN A 9 -9.66 9.09 -1.25
N GLY A 10 -10.53 9.44 -2.22
CA GLY A 10 -10.17 9.50 -3.64
C GLY A 10 -9.05 10.48 -3.97
N LYS A 11 -8.94 11.61 -3.25
CA LYS A 11 -7.86 12.59 -3.44
C LYS A 11 -6.49 11.99 -3.10
N GLN A 12 -6.40 11.31 -1.96
CA GLN A 12 -5.17 10.63 -1.53
C GLN A 12 -4.76 9.53 -2.51
N LEU A 13 -5.72 8.71 -2.97
CA LEU A 13 -5.46 7.67 -3.97
C LEU A 13 -4.97 8.25 -5.30
N TYR A 14 -5.60 9.33 -5.77
CA TYR A 14 -5.20 10.03 -6.99
C TYR A 14 -3.77 10.60 -6.87
N GLU A 15 -3.45 11.25 -5.76
CA GLU A 15 -2.10 11.78 -5.49
C GLU A 15 -1.04 10.67 -5.44
N GLU A 16 -1.35 9.55 -4.77
CA GLU A 16 -0.46 8.39 -4.72
C GLU A 16 -0.19 7.85 -6.11
N GLY A 17 -1.23 7.58 -6.90
CA GLY A 17 -1.10 7.06 -8.26
C GLY A 17 -0.29 7.98 -9.17
N ARG A 18 -0.47 9.30 -9.04
CA ARG A 18 0.28 10.30 -9.82
C ARG A 18 1.76 10.34 -9.43
N ILE A 19 2.08 10.34 -8.13
CA ILE A 19 3.47 10.42 -7.63
C ILE A 19 4.22 9.12 -7.87
N MET A 20 3.55 8.00 -7.60
CA MET A 20 4.11 6.65 -7.70
C MET A 20 3.99 6.07 -9.12
N ARG A 21 3.31 6.76 -10.06
CA ARG A 21 3.17 6.38 -11.47
C ARG A 21 2.55 4.99 -11.66
N HIS A 22 1.45 4.71 -10.97
CA HIS A 22 0.65 3.49 -11.14
C HIS A 22 -0.84 3.75 -10.94
N CYS A 23 -1.66 2.76 -11.28
CA CYS A 23 -3.11 2.90 -11.45
C CYS A 23 -3.93 3.05 -10.15
N VAL A 24 -3.32 3.20 -8.98
CA VAL A 24 -4.07 3.19 -7.70
C VAL A 24 -5.04 4.38 -7.59
N GLY A 25 -4.82 5.44 -8.36
CA GLY A 25 -5.73 6.57 -8.45
C GLY A 25 -7.16 6.22 -8.88
N THR A 26 -7.37 5.06 -9.53
CA THR A 26 -8.71 4.61 -9.94
C THR A 26 -9.37 3.66 -8.92
N TYR A 27 -8.74 3.40 -7.77
CA TYR A 27 -9.17 2.35 -6.84
C TYR A 27 -10.19 2.84 -5.80
N ALA A 28 -10.64 4.10 -5.89
CA ALA A 28 -11.59 4.69 -4.93
C ALA A 28 -12.87 3.86 -4.77
N GLY A 29 -13.42 3.33 -5.88
CA GLY A 29 -14.60 2.46 -5.82
C GLY A 29 -14.35 1.14 -5.06
N ARG A 30 -13.17 0.54 -5.22
CA ARG A 30 -12.77 -0.70 -4.50
C ARG A 30 -12.54 -0.46 -3.01
N CYS A 31 -12.03 0.72 -2.66
CA CYS A 31 -11.85 1.10 -1.26
C CYS A 31 -13.21 1.38 -0.60
N ALA A 32 -14.09 2.10 -1.30
CA ALA A 32 -15.44 2.39 -0.82
C ALA A 32 -16.29 1.13 -0.62
N SER A 33 -16.12 0.10 -1.46
CA SER A 33 -16.81 -1.19 -1.30
C SER A 33 -16.15 -2.12 -0.27
N GLY A 34 -15.02 -1.74 0.33
CA GLY A 34 -14.27 -2.55 1.30
C GLY A 34 -13.53 -3.75 0.70
N THR A 35 -13.39 -3.83 -0.63
CA THR A 35 -12.67 -4.92 -1.29
C THR A 35 -11.15 -4.75 -1.24
N SER A 36 -10.70 -3.49 -1.17
CA SER A 36 -9.29 -3.12 -1.10
C SER A 36 -9.06 -2.08 0.00
N ALA A 37 -7.95 -2.19 0.72
CA ALA A 37 -7.41 -1.09 1.51
C ALA A 37 -5.99 -0.79 1.04
N ILE A 38 -5.71 0.48 0.81
CA ILE A 38 -4.47 0.95 0.20
C ILE A 38 -3.65 1.72 1.23
N PHE A 39 -2.38 1.40 1.34
CA PHE A 39 -1.44 2.04 2.24
C PHE A 39 -0.24 2.59 1.47
N SER A 40 0.23 3.77 1.84
CA SER A 40 1.48 4.35 1.39
C SER A 40 2.54 4.13 2.47
N LEU A 41 3.57 3.34 2.14
CA LEU A 41 4.78 3.23 2.96
C LEU A 41 5.72 4.38 2.60
N LYS A 42 6.12 5.12 3.63
CA LYS A 42 7.01 6.28 3.50
C LYS A 42 8.31 6.05 4.24
N LYS A 43 9.41 6.52 3.64
CA LYS A 43 10.74 6.61 4.26
C LYS A 43 11.15 8.08 4.32
N ASN A 44 11.36 8.59 5.54
CA ASN A 44 11.73 9.99 5.77
C ASN A 44 10.76 10.97 5.07
N GLY A 45 9.45 10.72 5.20
CA GLY A 45 8.40 11.53 4.57
C GLY A 45 8.17 11.28 3.07
N ASN A 46 9.06 10.55 2.39
CA ASN A 46 8.93 10.24 0.96
C ASN A 46 8.23 8.91 0.75
N ARG A 47 7.27 8.87 -0.19
CA ARG A 47 6.57 7.64 -0.60
C ARG A 47 7.53 6.71 -1.33
N VAL A 48 7.55 5.45 -0.92
CA VAL A 48 8.47 4.46 -1.51
C VAL A 48 7.77 3.21 -2.03
N ILE A 49 6.70 2.76 -1.37
CA ILE A 49 5.89 1.60 -1.75
C ILE A 49 4.40 1.91 -1.56
N THR A 50 3.58 1.45 -2.49
CA THR A 50 2.12 1.33 -2.33
C THR A 50 1.77 -0.12 -2.04
N ILE A 51 0.98 -0.33 -1.01
CA ILE A 51 0.54 -1.65 -0.53
C ILE A 51 -0.97 -1.73 -0.70
N GLU A 52 -1.46 -2.82 -1.30
CA GLU A 52 -2.87 -3.18 -1.31
C GLU A 52 -3.07 -4.43 -0.46
N ILE A 53 -3.99 -4.36 0.49
CA ILE A 53 -4.48 -5.52 1.23
C ILE A 53 -5.95 -5.75 0.89
N SER A 54 -6.38 -7.00 0.95
CA SER A 54 -7.81 -7.32 0.96
C SER A 54 -8.31 -7.31 2.40
N PRO A 55 -9.21 -6.39 2.81
CA PRO A 55 -9.74 -6.37 4.17
C PRO A 55 -10.51 -7.66 4.50
N LYS A 56 -11.22 -8.22 3.50
CA LYS A 56 -12.03 -9.44 3.64
C LYS A 56 -11.19 -10.66 3.99
N PHE A 57 -10.09 -10.86 3.26
CA PHE A 57 -9.24 -12.04 3.42
C PHE A 57 -8.05 -11.80 4.35
N ARG A 58 -7.77 -10.54 4.70
CA ARG A 58 -6.60 -10.11 5.47
C ARG A 58 -5.27 -10.59 4.86
N ILE A 59 -5.17 -10.52 3.54
CA ILE A 59 -3.97 -10.90 2.77
C ILE A 59 -3.40 -9.72 2.00
N LEU A 60 -2.10 -9.81 1.70
CA LEU A 60 -1.43 -8.92 0.76
C LEU A 60 -1.91 -9.21 -0.67
N VAL A 61 -2.37 -8.19 -1.37
CA VAL A 61 -2.74 -8.27 -2.79
C VAL A 61 -1.62 -7.72 -3.67
N GLN A 62 -1.07 -6.56 -3.30
CA GLN A 62 -0.02 -5.90 -4.08
C GLN A 62 0.95 -5.16 -3.16
N CYS A 63 2.23 -5.12 -3.57
CA CYS A 63 3.29 -4.35 -2.92
C CYS A 63 4.29 -3.90 -3.98
N LEU A 64 4.17 -2.65 -4.43
CA LEU A 64 4.98 -2.12 -5.54
C LEU A 64 5.49 -0.71 -5.25
N GLY A 65 6.70 -0.43 -5.73
CA GLY A 65 7.26 0.91 -5.71
C GLY A 65 6.89 1.73 -6.94
N LYS A 66 7.50 2.91 -7.04
CA LYS A 66 7.30 3.84 -8.16
C LYS A 66 7.51 3.16 -9.52
N GLY A 67 6.55 3.35 -10.44
CA GLY A 67 6.59 2.75 -11.78
C GLY A 67 6.48 1.23 -11.77
N ASN A 68 5.74 0.66 -10.82
CA ASN A 68 5.59 -0.79 -10.63
C ASN A 68 6.89 -1.54 -10.35
N ARG A 69 7.94 -0.85 -9.86
CA ARG A 69 9.19 -1.52 -9.47
C ARG A 69 8.93 -2.50 -8.32
N ARG A 70 9.74 -3.55 -8.25
CA ARG A 70 9.76 -4.42 -7.07
C ARG A 70 10.32 -3.66 -5.85
N PRO A 71 9.85 -3.99 -4.63
CA PRO A 71 10.46 -3.48 -3.41
C PRO A 71 11.92 -3.92 -3.29
N SER A 72 12.74 -3.10 -2.63
CA SER A 72 14.07 -3.51 -2.17
C SER A 72 13.96 -4.52 -1.03
N GLU A 73 15.08 -5.13 -0.63
CA GLU A 73 15.10 -6.03 0.53
C GLU A 73 14.69 -5.31 1.83
N GLU A 74 15.17 -4.08 2.03
CA GLU A 74 14.82 -3.27 3.19
C GLU A 74 13.33 -2.96 3.23
N GLU A 75 12.76 -2.52 2.11
CA GLU A 75 11.33 -2.23 1.97
C GLU A 75 10.48 -3.48 2.18
N SER A 76 10.93 -4.63 1.65
CA SER A 76 10.29 -5.92 1.84
C SER A 76 10.29 -6.34 3.31
N LYS A 77 11.42 -6.16 4.02
CA LYS A 77 11.55 -6.51 5.43
C LYS A 77 10.62 -5.67 6.30
N VAL A 78 10.61 -4.36 6.09
CA VAL A 78 9.74 -3.43 6.83
C VAL A 78 8.26 -3.73 6.55
N THR A 79 7.91 -3.98 5.28
CA THR A 79 6.53 -4.32 4.90
C THR A 79 6.08 -5.64 5.54
N LYS A 80 6.91 -6.69 5.52
CA LYS A 80 6.60 -7.98 6.15
C LYS A 80 6.39 -7.86 7.66
N GLN A 81 7.24 -7.08 8.34
CA GLN A 81 7.10 -6.84 9.78
C GLN A 81 5.80 -6.11 10.12
N TRP A 82 5.38 -5.16 9.28
CA TRP A 82 4.09 -4.50 9.45
C TRP A 82 2.92 -5.44 9.15
N LEU A 83 3.00 -6.20 8.04
CA LEU A 83 1.96 -7.16 7.64
C LEU A 83 1.67 -8.20 8.73
N SER A 84 2.67 -8.68 9.47
CA SER A 84 2.43 -9.64 10.57
C SER A 84 1.60 -9.08 11.73
N SER A 85 1.43 -7.74 11.79
CA SER A 85 0.58 -7.07 12.78
C SER A 85 -0.84 -6.76 12.28
N VAL A 86 -1.07 -6.75 10.96
CA VAL A 86 -2.34 -6.36 10.34
C VAL A 86 -3.02 -7.48 9.53
N CYS A 87 -2.26 -8.47 9.09
CA CYS A 87 -2.69 -9.65 8.37
C CYS A 87 -2.63 -10.89 9.27
N SER A 88 -3.46 -11.90 8.98
CA SER A 88 -3.43 -13.18 9.69
C SER A 88 -2.05 -13.85 9.50
N LYS A 89 -1.59 -14.61 10.50
CA LYS A 89 -0.20 -15.13 10.63
C LYS A 89 0.27 -16.12 9.53
N ASP A 90 -0.50 -16.31 8.47
CA ASP A 90 -0.24 -17.33 7.44
C ASP A 90 0.10 -16.68 6.08
N LEU A 91 1.15 -15.84 6.05
CA LEU A 91 1.81 -15.39 4.81
C LEU A 91 3.26 -15.88 4.75
#